data_AF-A0A7D4QIQ0-F1
#
_entry.id   AF-A0A7D4QIQ0-F1
#
_cell.length_a   1.000
_cell.length_b   1.000
_cell.length_c   1.000
_cell.angle_alpha   90.00
_cell.angle_beta   90.00
_cell.angle_gamma   90.00
#
_symmetry.space_group_name_H-M   'P 1'
#
loop_
_entity.id
_entity.type
_entity.pdbx_description
1 polymer ?
#
loop_
_entity_poly.entity_id
_entity_poly.type
_entity_poly.pdbx_seq_one_letter_code
_entity_poly.pdbx_strand_id
1 'polypeptide(L)' 'MEINHSLRIHKQIAKERLNTEKGIKYRKRRPADIEPVFANLKHNHGFRRFLLKGMSKTEVEIGLLSIAHNLRKWKA' A
#
# COMPACT_ATOMS: atom_id res chain seq x y z
N MET A 1 -11.72 -30.33 -7.77
CA MET A 1 -11.38 -28.90 -7.57
C MET A 1 -9.89 -28.80 -7.41
N GLU A 2 -9.23 -28.04 -8.27
CA GLU A 2 -7.79 -27.82 -8.19
C GLU A 2 -7.50 -26.76 -7.12
N ILE A 3 -6.70 -27.10 -6.11
CA ILE A 3 -6.38 -26.20 -5.00
C ILE A 3 -4.96 -25.67 -5.21
N ASN A 4 -4.81 -24.34 -5.24
CA ASN A 4 -3.49 -23.72 -5.24
C ASN A 4 -2.88 -23.75 -3.83
N HIS A 5 -2.00 -24.71 -3.60
CA HIS A 5 -1.34 -24.96 -2.31
C HIS A 5 -0.45 -23.78 -1.88
N SER A 6 0.30 -23.18 -2.81
CA SER A 6 1.16 -22.03 -2.54
C SER A 6 0.38 -20.81 -2.03
N LEU A 7 -0.76 -20.52 -2.66
CA LEU A 7 -1.64 -19.44 -2.21
C LEU A 7 -2.13 -19.67 -0.77
N ARG A 8 -2.47 -20.91 -0.43
CA ARG A 8 -2.92 -21.27 0.93
C ARG A 8 -1.82 -21.02 1.96
N ILE A 9 -0.58 -21.41 1.64
CA ILE A 9 0.59 -21.18 2.48
C ILE A 9 0.80 -19.67 2.69
N HIS A 10 0.82 -18.87 1.62
CA HIS A 10 1.02 -17.42 1.74
C HIS A 10 -0.08 -16.73 2.56
N LYS A 11 -1.35 -17.13 2.39
CA LYS A 11 -2.47 -16.62 3.19
C LYS A 11 -2.31 -16.96 4.67
N GLN A 12 -1.86 -18.17 4.99
CA GLN A 12 -1.62 -18.61 6.36
C GLN A 12 -0.50 -17.78 7.02
N ILE A 13 0.64 -17.63 6.33
CA ILE A 13 1.77 -16.81 6.80
C ILE A 13 1.33 -15.36 7.06
N ALA A 14 0.55 -14.78 6.14
CA ALA A 14 0.05 -13.41 6.30
C ALA A 14 -0.89 -13.30 7.52
N LYS A 15 -1.79 -14.27 7.71
CA LYS A 15 -2.71 -14.33 8.86
C LYS A 15 -1.94 -14.40 10.18
N GLU A 16 -0.96 -15.28 10.27
CA GLU A 16 -0.11 -15.43 11.46
C GLU A 16 0.62 -14.12 11.79
N ARG A 17 1.29 -13.51 10.80
CA ARG A 17 2.00 -12.23 10.98
C ARG A 17 1.07 -11.10 11.44
N LEU A 18 -0.11 -10.99 10.84
CA LEU A 18 -1.08 -9.93 11.14
C LEU A 18 -1.74 -10.07 12.52
N ASN A 19 -1.71 -11.27 13.12
CA ASN A 19 -2.31 -11.55 14.42
C ASN A 19 -1.30 -11.58 15.58
N THR A 20 0.00 -11.42 15.31
CA THR A 20 0.97 -11.11 16.36
C THR A 20 0.68 -9.75 17.01
N GLU A 21 1.16 -9.50 18.22
CA GLU A 21 1.03 -8.20 18.89
C GLU A 21 1.55 -7.04 18.03
N LYS A 22 2.70 -7.24 17.38
CA LYS A 22 3.29 -6.29 16.43
C LYS A 22 2.36 -6.04 15.23
N GLY A 23 1.80 -7.12 14.66
CA GLY A 23 0.83 -7.05 13.57
C GLY A 23 -0.42 -6.27 13.95
N ILE A 24 -0.98 -6.54 15.12
CA ILE A 24 -2.15 -5.82 15.66
C ILE A 24 -1.83 -4.33 15.85
N LYS A 25 -0.66 -4.00 16.43
CA LYS A 25 -0.22 -2.61 16.60
C LYS A 25 -0.15 -1.86 15.27
N TYR A 26 0.44 -2.45 14.23
CA TYR A 26 0.48 -1.83 12.91
C TYR A 26 -0.88 -1.71 12.24
N ARG A 27 -1.75 -2.72 12.39
CA ARG A 27 -3.12 -2.65 11.87
C ARG A 27 -3.92 -1.52 12.49
N LYS A 28 -3.80 -1.29 13.80
CA LYS A 28 -4.45 -0.17 14.50
C LYS A 28 -3.91 1.19 14.07
N ARG A 29 -2.64 1.26 13.67
CA ARG A 29 -1.98 2.50 13.22
C ARG A 29 -2.26 2.85 11.75
N ARG A 30 -2.53 1.84 10.92
CA ARG A 30 -2.75 2.00 9.46
C ARG A 30 -3.80 3.07 9.07
N PRO A 31 -4.96 3.17 9.75
CA PRO A 31 -5.99 4.17 9.41
C PRO A 31 -5.53 5.62 9.63
N ALA A 32 -4.63 5.85 10.58
CA ALA A 32 -4.11 7.19 10.88
C ALA A 32 -2.89 7.53 10.00
N ASP A 33 -2.03 6.55 9.73
CA ASP A 33 -0.75 6.81 9.06
C ASP A 33 -0.86 6.70 7.53
N ILE A 34 -1.35 5.56 7.04
CA ILE A 34 -1.16 5.13 5.65
C ILE A 34 -2.41 5.36 4.82
N GLU A 35 -3.59 5.06 5.36
CA GLU A 35 -4.86 5.24 4.65
C GLU A 35 -5.11 6.70 4.23
N PRO A 36 -4.75 7.73 5.03
CA PRO A 36 -4.93 9.13 4.62
C PRO A 36 -4.02 9.54 3.46
N VAL A 37 -2.81 8.95 3.37
CA VAL A 37 -1.89 9.19 2.25
C VAL A 37 -2.53 8.71 0.95
N PHE A 38 -3.06 7.49 0.94
CA PHE A 38 -3.74 6.94 -0.23
C PHE A 38 -5.07 7.64 -0.54
N ALA A 39 -5.81 8.07 0.48
CA ALA A 39 -7.02 8.86 0.28
C ALA A 39 -6.70 10.20 -0.39
N ASN A 40 -5.65 10.89 0.06
CA ASN A 40 -5.19 12.15 -0.53
C ASN A 40 -4.76 11.94 -1.99
N LEU A 41 -3.97 10.90 -2.26
CA LEU A 41 -3.54 10.58 -3.63
C LEU A 41 -4.73 10.27 -4.56
N LYS A 42 -5.71 9.47 -4.11
CA LYS A 42 -6.83 9.04 -4.96
C LYS A 42 -7.94 10.08 -5.11
N HIS A 43 -8.36 10.69 -3.99
CA HIS A 43 -9.50 11.60 -3.95
C HIS A 43 -9.08 13.04 -4.25
N ASN A 44 -8.07 13.56 -3.54
CA ASN A 44 -7.69 14.97 -3.67
C ASN A 44 -6.83 15.22 -4.91
N HIS A 45 -5.93 14.28 -5.26
CA HIS A 45 -5.06 14.39 -6.43
C HIS A 45 -5.60 13.66 -7.67
N GLY A 46 -6.77 13.03 -7.58
CA GLY A 46 -7.42 12.38 -8.71
C GLY A 46 -6.66 11.19 -9.30
N PHE A 47 -5.68 10.61 -8.59
CA PHE A 47 -4.93 9.46 -9.09
C PHE A 47 -5.81 8.20 -9.07
N ARG A 48 -6.40 7.86 -10.23
CA ARG A 48 -7.29 6.71 -10.39
C ARG A 48 -6.66 5.54 -11.12
N ARG A 49 -5.70 5.80 -12.01
CA ARG A 49 -5.01 4.80 -12.83
C ARG A 49 -3.57 5.25 -13.08
N PHE A 50 -2.68 4.29 -13.24
CA PHE A 50 -1.35 4.54 -13.75
C PHE A 50 -1.42 4.99 -15.21
N LEU A 51 -0.51 5.86 -15.62
CA LEU A 51 -0.42 6.31 -17.02
C LEU A 51 0.33 5.28 -17.87
N LEU A 52 1.40 4.70 -17.31
CA LEU A 52 2.28 3.73 -17.92
C LEU A 52 1.83 2.30 -17.58
N LYS A 53 2.28 1.36 -18.41
CA LYS A 53 2.01 -0.08 -18.27
C LYS A 53 3.30 -0.85 -18.02
N GLY A 54 3.19 -1.95 -17.28
CA GLY A 54 4.31 -2.82 -16.90
C GLY A 54 4.92 -2.44 -15.55
N MET A 55 5.32 -3.44 -14.77
CA MET A 55 5.69 -3.28 -13.36
C MET A 55 6.76 -2.21 -13.15
N SER A 56 7.85 -2.27 -13.92
CA SER A 56 8.97 -1.32 -13.83
C SER A 56 8.53 0.14 -14.01
N LYS A 57 7.68 0.42 -14.99
CA LYS A 57 7.21 1.79 -15.26
C LYS A 57 6.20 2.27 -14.21
N THR A 58 5.29 1.39 -13.78
CA THR A 58 4.33 1.71 -12.72
C THR A 58 5.00 1.95 -11.37
N GLU A 59 6.13 1.28 -11.11
CA GLU A 59 6.94 1.48 -9.91
C GLU A 59 7.57 2.87 -9.88
N VAL A 60 8.09 3.35 -11.03
CA VAL A 60 8.61 4.72 -11.15
C VAL A 60 7.50 5.75 -10.89
N GLU A 61 6.32 5.57 -11.45
CA GLU A 61 5.19 6.49 -11.21
C GLU A 61 4.81 6.60 -9.74
N ILE A 62 4.57 5.47 -9.06
CA ILE A 62 4.19 5.51 -7.65
C ILE A 62 5.33 6.04 -6.78
N GLY A 63 6.58 5.78 -7.16
CA GLY A 63 7.77 6.33 -6.51
C GLY A 63 7.79 7.85 -6.58
N LEU A 64 7.64 8.42 -7.77
CA LEU A 64 7.58 9.88 -7.97
C LEU A 64 6.42 10.52 -7.20
N LEU A 65 5.23 9.92 -7.25
CA LEU A 65 4.06 10.39 -6.49
C LEU A 65 4.31 10.38 -4.98
N SER A 66 4.98 9.34 -4.47
CA SER A 66 5.32 9.21 -3.05
C SER A 66 6.32 10.27 -2.61
N ILE A 67 7.35 10.53 -3.43
CA ILE A 67 8.35 11.60 -3.17
C ILE A 67 7.64 12.96 -3.16
N ALA A 68 6.82 13.25 -4.18
CA ALA A 68 6.08 14.51 -4.26
C ALA A 68 5.14 14.70 -3.04
N HIS A 69 4.46 13.65 -2.60
CA HIS A 69 3.63 13.68 -1.39
C HIS A 69 4.44 14.05 -0.15
N ASN A 70 5.61 13.42 0.04
CA ASN A 70 6.49 13.67 1.18
C ASN A 70 7.08 15.08 1.16
N LEU A 71 7.53 15.57 0.00
CA LEU A 71 8.04 16.94 -0.15
C LEU A 71 6.97 17.97 0.20
N ARG A 72 5.71 17.74 -0.19
CA ARG A 72 4.60 18.63 0.16
C ARG A 72 4.33 18.67 1.66
N LYS A 73 4.51 17.54 2.36
CA LYS A 73 4.41 17.47 3.83
C LYS A 73 5.59 18.10 4.54
N TRP A 74 6.80 18.05 3.96
CA TRP A 74 7.99 18.64 4.58
C TRP A 74 7.95 20.18 4.53
N LYS A 75 7.45 20.77 3.44
CA LYS A 75 7.32 22.22 3.33
C LYS A 75 6.20 22.80 4.23
N ALA A 76 5.21 22.00 4.61
CA ALA A 76 4.06 22.40 5.41
C ALA A 76 4.37 22.34 6.91
#